data_AF-A0A7M4DZA2-F1
#
_entry.id   AF-A0A7M4DZA2-F1
#
_cell.length_a   1.000
_cell.length_b   1.000
_cell.length_c   1.000
_cell.angle_alpha   90.00
_cell.angle_beta   90.00
_cell.angle_gamma   90.00
#
_symmetry.space_group_name_H-M   'P 1'
#
loop_
_entity.id
_entity.type
_entity.pdbx_description
1 polymer ?
#
loop_
_entity_poly.entity_id
_entity_poly.type
_entity_poly.pdbx_seq_one_letter_code
_entity_poly.pdbx_strand_id
1 'polypeptide(L)'
;MAYKRGYFNEELSQILSDPSDDTKGFFDPNTEENLTYLQLTKRCMIDKETGLCLLPLKEKKKVVQTSQKNTLRKRRVVIVDPETNREMTVQEAYKKGLIDYDTYMELAEQECEWEEITITGSDGSTRVVLVDRKTGNQYDIQDAIDKGLVDKKFLEQYRAGSLSLTQFADMISCRNSGDDVFRHESISKSPTVMSVRSSSLIRNGSLSEVPEECSPIAAIFDTENLEKISISEAMQRGIVDSITGQRLLEAQACTGGIVCPVTGQRLSLQEAVTQRIIDQDMATRLKPAQKAFLGFEGLNNKRMSAAEAVKEKWLPYEAGQRFLEFQYLTGGLIDPEVRGRIRTEEAIKNGLIDGRTSQKLQDISNYPKILTCPKTKLKISYRDAMKRSMVEDITGLRLLEAASVSSKGISSPYNVSSAPGSRSGSRSGSRSGSRRGSFDAATSSSYSYSCSTFSSSSLGRS
;
A
#
# COMPACT_ATOMS: atom_id res chain seq x y z
N MET A 1 -23.59 43.03 -16.42
CA MET A 1 -24.93 42.46 -16.75
C MET A 1 -25.28 41.24 -15.90
N ALA A 2 -24.36 40.31 -15.62
CA ALA A 2 -24.67 39.08 -14.87
C ALA A 2 -25.03 39.30 -13.38
N TYR A 3 -24.36 40.22 -12.69
CA TYR A 3 -24.71 40.63 -11.32
C TYR A 3 -26.17 41.13 -11.21
N LYS A 4 -26.57 42.06 -12.08
CA LYS A 4 -27.95 42.58 -12.15
C LYS A 4 -29.00 41.53 -12.50
N ARG A 5 -28.58 40.36 -13.00
CA ARG A 5 -29.43 39.20 -13.31
C ARG A 5 -29.39 38.12 -12.22
N GLY A 6 -28.70 38.36 -11.10
CA GLY A 6 -28.68 37.48 -9.94
C GLY A 6 -27.82 36.21 -10.06
N TYR A 7 -26.96 36.10 -11.09
CA TYR A 7 -26.12 34.91 -11.26
C TYR A 7 -25.00 34.79 -10.22
N PHE A 8 -24.63 35.89 -9.58
CA PHE A 8 -23.69 35.91 -8.46
C PHE A 8 -23.94 37.11 -7.55
N ASN A 9 -23.47 37.01 -6.30
CA ASN A 9 -23.68 37.99 -5.24
C ASN A 9 -22.75 39.22 -5.38
N GLU A 10 -23.05 40.28 -4.62
CA GLU A 10 -22.33 41.55 -4.65
C GLU A 10 -20.84 41.38 -4.29
N GLU A 11 -20.55 40.49 -3.35
CA GLU A 11 -19.20 40.12 -2.94
C GLU A 11 -18.40 39.52 -4.10
N LEU A 12 -18.93 38.53 -4.82
CA LEU A 12 -18.27 37.98 -6.01
C LEU A 12 -18.18 39.01 -7.14
N SER A 13 -19.16 39.92 -7.25
CA SER A 13 -19.09 41.01 -8.22
C SER A 13 -17.97 41.99 -7.90
N GLN A 14 -17.73 42.32 -6.63
CA GLN A 14 -16.62 43.17 -6.22
C GLN A 14 -15.27 42.52 -6.50
N ILE A 15 -15.13 41.22 -6.18
CA ILE A 15 -13.91 40.44 -6.46
C ILE A 15 -13.63 40.36 -7.97
N LEU A 16 -14.63 40.08 -8.79
CA LEU A 16 -14.47 40.01 -10.25
C LEU A 16 -14.28 41.38 -10.93
N SER A 17 -14.51 42.47 -10.20
CA SER A 17 -14.35 43.85 -10.73
C SER A 17 -12.96 44.42 -10.43
N ASP A 18 -12.19 43.81 -9.52
CA ASP A 18 -10.83 44.23 -9.19
C ASP A 18 -9.82 43.53 -10.11
N PRO A 19 -9.17 44.24 -11.04
CA PRO A 19 -8.18 43.66 -11.95
C PRO A 19 -6.86 43.25 -11.26
N SER A 20 -6.67 43.66 -9.99
CA SER A 20 -5.46 43.40 -9.20
C SER A 20 -5.61 42.22 -8.23
N ASP A 21 -6.85 41.88 -7.86
CA ASP A 21 -7.22 40.73 -7.02
C ASP A 21 -7.48 39.45 -7.86
N ASP A 22 -6.88 39.40 -9.05
CA ASP A 22 -6.87 38.21 -9.89
C ASP A 22 -5.89 37.22 -9.24
N THR A 23 -6.40 36.41 -8.31
CA THR A 23 -5.61 35.39 -7.61
C THR A 23 -4.80 34.58 -8.62
N LYS A 24 -3.48 34.47 -8.43
CA LYS A 24 -2.56 33.70 -9.28
C LYS A 24 -2.78 32.19 -9.13
N GLY A 25 -3.99 31.72 -9.44
CA GLY A 25 -4.44 30.35 -9.26
C GLY A 25 -4.11 29.43 -10.43
N PHE A 26 -3.51 29.94 -11.51
CA PHE A 26 -3.17 29.17 -12.70
C PHE A 26 -1.67 28.95 -12.77
N PHE A 27 -1.24 27.74 -13.10
CA PHE A 27 0.18 27.37 -13.15
C PHE A 27 0.65 27.23 -14.59
N ASP A 28 1.73 27.93 -14.98
CA ASP A 28 2.35 27.74 -16.30
C ASP A 28 3.35 26.56 -16.25
N PRO A 29 3.13 25.47 -17.00
CA PRO A 29 4.03 24.30 -17.01
C PRO A 29 5.43 24.59 -17.56
N ASN A 30 5.59 25.64 -18.37
CA ASN A 30 6.85 26.00 -19.02
C ASN A 30 7.79 26.80 -18.10
N THR A 31 7.23 27.73 -17.33
CA THR A 31 8.00 28.63 -16.46
C THR A 31 7.86 28.26 -14.98
N GLU A 32 6.95 27.36 -14.63
CA GLU A 32 6.60 26.97 -13.25
C GLU A 32 6.13 28.16 -12.38
N GLU A 33 5.55 29.17 -13.03
CA GLU A 33 5.06 30.37 -12.36
C GLU A 33 3.55 30.28 -12.12
N ASN A 34 3.12 30.81 -10.97
CA ASN A 34 1.72 31.07 -10.71
C ASN A 34 1.31 32.38 -11.38
N LEU A 35 0.30 32.31 -12.24
CA LEU A 35 -0.22 33.36 -13.08
C LEU A 35 -1.71 33.52 -12.89
N THR A 36 -2.22 34.66 -13.34
CA THR A 36 -3.65 34.87 -13.51
C THR A 36 -4.14 34.31 -14.84
N TYR A 37 -5.46 34.12 -14.99
CA TYR A 37 -6.01 33.56 -16.22
C TYR A 37 -5.70 34.43 -17.45
N LEU A 38 -5.73 35.76 -17.29
CA LEU A 38 -5.38 36.72 -18.35
C LEU A 38 -3.90 36.64 -18.73
N GLN A 39 -3.01 36.37 -17.77
CA GLN A 39 -1.58 36.21 -18.03
C GLN A 39 -1.30 34.88 -18.74
N LEU A 40 -2.00 33.80 -18.38
CA LEU A 40 -1.85 32.50 -19.02
C LEU A 40 -2.40 32.51 -20.46
N THR A 41 -3.58 33.12 -20.68
CA THR A 41 -4.18 33.25 -22.01
C THR A 41 -3.33 34.08 -22.97
N LYS A 42 -2.59 35.09 -22.48
CA LYS A 42 -1.58 35.82 -23.29
C LYS A 42 -0.42 34.95 -23.75
N ARG A 43 -0.15 33.82 -23.08
CA ARG A 43 0.89 32.85 -23.46
C ARG A 43 0.35 31.77 -24.42
N CYS A 44 -0.97 31.71 -24.62
CA CYS A 44 -1.59 30.80 -25.57
C CYS A 44 -1.59 31.37 -27.00
N MET A 45 -1.61 30.47 -27.99
CA MET A 45 -1.78 30.77 -29.40
C MET A 45 -3.14 30.29 -29.88
N ILE A 46 -3.77 31.02 -30.80
CA ILE A 46 -5.02 30.59 -31.41
C ILE A 46 -4.71 29.74 -32.63
N ASP A 47 -5.16 28.51 -32.62
CA ASP A 47 -5.10 27.63 -33.78
C ASP A 47 -6.07 28.13 -34.87
N LYS A 48 -5.56 28.34 -36.08
CA LYS A 48 -6.33 28.97 -37.17
C LYS A 48 -7.36 28.03 -37.79
N GLU A 49 -7.18 26.73 -37.67
CA GLU A 49 -8.10 25.73 -38.23
C GLU A 49 -9.26 25.44 -37.27
N THR A 50 -8.98 25.33 -35.97
CA THR A 50 -9.99 24.96 -34.96
C THR A 50 -10.54 26.14 -34.18
N GLY A 51 -9.87 27.30 -34.20
CA GLY A 51 -10.19 28.44 -33.36
C GLY A 51 -9.88 28.24 -31.88
N LEU A 52 -9.21 27.15 -31.51
CA LEU A 52 -8.89 26.81 -30.12
C LEU A 52 -7.67 27.61 -29.62
N CYS A 53 -7.72 27.99 -28.34
CA CYS A 53 -6.64 28.68 -27.65
C CYS A 53 -5.70 27.65 -26.99
N LEU A 54 -4.53 27.43 -27.59
CA LEU A 54 -3.57 26.38 -27.21
C LEU A 54 -2.37 26.97 -26.47
N LEU A 55 -2.01 26.42 -25.31
CA LEU A 55 -0.77 26.77 -24.60
C LEU A 55 0.39 25.93 -25.14
N PRO A 56 1.42 26.51 -25.78
CA PRO A 56 2.56 25.75 -26.29
C PRO A 56 3.39 25.20 -25.13
N LEU A 57 3.67 23.90 -25.11
CA LEU A 57 4.51 23.26 -24.09
C LEU A 57 5.93 23.03 -24.63
N LYS A 58 6.94 23.44 -23.86
CA LYS A 58 8.35 23.12 -24.14
C LYS A 58 8.63 21.70 -23.66
N GLU A 59 9.16 20.86 -24.53
CA GLU A 59 9.68 19.55 -24.13
C GLU A 59 10.84 19.75 -23.14
N LYS A 60 10.59 19.43 -21.87
CA LYS A 60 11.68 19.32 -20.89
C LYS A 60 12.44 18.04 -21.21
N LYS A 61 13.64 18.16 -21.79
CA LYS A 61 14.64 17.08 -21.73
C LYS A 61 14.77 16.71 -20.25
N LYS A 62 14.48 15.46 -19.90
CA LYS A 62 14.62 14.92 -18.54
C LYS A 62 16.10 14.99 -18.15
N VAL A 63 16.56 16.16 -17.70
CA VAL A 63 17.75 16.27 -16.87
C VAL A 63 17.31 15.70 -15.55
N VAL A 64 17.83 14.51 -15.23
CA VAL A 64 17.68 13.90 -13.92
C VAL A 64 18.42 14.79 -12.93
N GLN A 65 17.76 15.88 -12.50
CA GLN A 65 18.13 16.55 -11.26
C GLN A 65 17.78 15.58 -10.14
N THR A 66 18.78 14.80 -9.72
CA THR A 66 18.71 14.00 -8.51
C THR A 66 18.84 14.94 -7.32
N SER A 67 17.88 15.84 -7.16
CA SER A 67 17.77 16.69 -5.98
C SER A 67 16.96 15.90 -4.95
N GLN A 68 17.69 15.39 -3.95
CA GLN A 68 17.15 14.84 -2.71
C GLN A 68 16.25 13.60 -2.89
N LYS A 69 16.86 12.45 -3.20
CA LYS A 69 16.26 11.13 -2.90
C LYS A 69 16.28 10.85 -1.39
N ASN A 70 15.76 11.76 -0.58
CA ASN A 70 15.21 11.44 0.73
C ASN A 70 14.31 12.59 1.21
N THR A 71 13.01 12.49 0.95
CA THR A 71 12.02 13.24 1.73
C THR A 71 10.81 12.37 2.07
N LEU A 72 11.03 11.27 2.81
CA LEU A 72 10.09 10.97 3.90
C LEU A 72 10.22 12.06 4.98
N ARG A 73 9.95 13.31 4.62
CA ARG A 73 9.74 14.39 5.58
C ARG A 73 8.26 14.43 5.93
N LYS A 74 7.85 13.55 6.82
CA LYS A 74 6.70 13.81 7.70
C LYS A 74 7.18 14.00 9.13
N ARG A 75 7.93 15.09 9.34
CA ARG A 75 8.43 15.60 10.66
C ARG A 75 9.39 14.63 11.36
N ARG A 76 10.53 15.16 11.86
CA ARG A 76 11.44 14.39 12.73
C ARG A 76 10.69 14.05 14.01
N VAL A 77 10.39 12.78 14.23
CA VAL A 77 9.86 12.30 15.52
C VAL A 77 11.04 12.25 16.48
N VAL A 78 11.01 13.12 17.49
CA VAL A 78 11.98 13.12 18.59
C VAL A 78 11.26 12.57 19.81
N ILE A 79 11.74 11.44 20.34
CA ILE A 79 11.21 10.91 21.58
C ILE A 79 12.01 11.54 22.72
N VAL A 80 11.30 12.14 23.67
CA VAL A 80 11.89 12.79 24.83
C VAL A 80 11.49 12.01 26.06
N ASP A 81 12.46 11.72 26.91
CA ASP A 81 12.22 11.08 28.19
C ASP A 81 11.43 12.04 29.10
N PRO A 82 10.22 11.66 29.57
CA PRO A 82 9.39 12.54 30.38
C PRO A 82 10.00 12.90 31.74
N GLU A 83 10.93 12.09 32.26
CA GLU A 83 11.57 12.35 33.56
C GLU A 83 12.79 13.27 33.44
N THR A 84 13.54 13.15 32.34
CA THR A 84 14.83 13.85 32.17
C THR A 84 14.78 14.97 31.14
N ASN A 85 13.69 15.10 30.37
CA ASN A 85 13.55 16.03 29.24
C ASN A 85 14.70 15.94 28.22
N ARG A 86 15.36 14.79 28.13
CA ARG A 86 16.42 14.53 27.16
C ARG A 86 15.87 13.71 26.00
N GLU A 87 16.38 13.97 24.81
CA GLU A 87 16.11 13.12 23.65
C GLU A 87 16.61 11.70 23.94
N MET A 88 15.82 10.70 23.56
CA MET A 88 16.13 9.29 23.73
C MET A 88 15.78 8.51 22.46
N THR A 89 16.43 7.36 22.27
CA THR A 89 16.25 6.53 21.07
C THR A 89 14.90 5.80 21.10
N VAL A 90 14.44 5.37 19.91
CA VAL A 90 13.23 4.55 19.76
C VAL A 90 13.32 3.26 20.58
N GLN A 91 14.51 2.64 20.64
CA GLN A 91 14.73 1.44 21.43
C GLN A 91 14.69 1.69 22.95
N GLU A 92 15.23 2.82 23.42
CA GLU A 92 15.17 3.17 24.85
C GLU A 92 13.75 3.48 25.28
N ALA A 93 12.98 4.17 24.43
CA ALA A 93 11.57 4.43 24.66
C ALA A 93 10.77 3.13 24.80
N TYR A 94 11.02 2.14 23.94
CA TYR A 94 10.39 0.82 24.03
C TYR A 94 10.77 0.07 25.31
N LYS A 95 12.06 0.06 25.67
CA LYS A 95 12.54 -0.60 26.91
C LYS A 95 11.96 0.04 28.18
N LYS A 96 11.72 1.35 28.17
CA LYS A 96 11.04 2.06 29.26
C LYS A 96 9.52 1.92 29.22
N GLY A 97 8.96 1.24 28.22
CA GLY A 97 7.52 1.06 28.05
C GLY A 97 6.77 2.36 27.69
N LEU A 98 7.49 3.37 27.17
CA LEU A 98 6.91 4.65 26.75
C LEU A 98 6.22 4.56 25.39
N ILE A 99 6.61 3.57 24.58
CA ILE A 99 5.99 3.22 23.29
C ILE A 99 5.75 1.71 23.25
N ASP A 100 4.70 1.29 22.53
CA ASP A 100 4.39 -0.14 22.33
C ASP A 100 5.27 -0.76 21.24
N TYR A 101 5.20 -2.10 21.13
CA TYR A 101 6.03 -2.85 20.18
C TYR A 101 5.72 -2.51 18.72
N ASP A 102 4.45 -2.24 18.41
CA ASP A 102 4.02 -1.87 17.06
C ASP A 102 4.59 -0.47 16.68
N THR A 103 4.53 0.51 17.58
CA THR A 103 5.14 1.84 17.36
C THR A 103 6.66 1.78 17.32
N TYR A 104 7.29 0.91 18.12
CA TYR A 104 8.74 0.66 18.07
C TYR A 104 9.17 0.17 16.68
N MET A 105 8.46 -0.79 16.11
CA MET A 105 8.74 -1.32 14.77
C MET A 105 8.57 -0.25 13.70
N GLU A 106 7.50 0.54 13.74
CA GLU A 106 7.25 1.62 12.78
C GLU A 106 8.30 2.73 12.82
N LEU A 107 8.77 3.10 14.02
CA LEU A 107 9.77 4.17 14.20
C LEU A 107 11.19 3.68 13.91
N ALA A 108 11.52 2.43 14.24
CA ALA A 108 12.83 1.84 13.93
C ALA A 108 13.06 1.70 12.41
N GLU A 109 12.01 1.38 11.64
CA GLU A 109 12.08 1.33 10.17
C GLU A 109 12.36 2.71 9.54
N GLN A 110 12.06 3.80 10.24
CA GLN A 110 12.27 5.17 9.78
C GLN A 110 13.68 5.71 10.06
N GLU A 111 14.48 5.03 10.88
CA GLU A 111 15.83 5.45 11.27
C GLU A 111 16.90 5.15 10.19
N CYS A 112 16.59 5.20 8.89
CA CYS A 112 17.56 4.92 7.82
C CYS A 112 18.79 5.87 7.90
N GLU A 113 19.98 5.27 8.00
CA GLU A 113 21.20 5.88 8.61
C GLU A 113 22.18 6.49 7.61
N TRP A 114 21.96 6.26 6.32
CA TRP A 114 22.82 6.71 5.23
C TRP A 114 22.18 7.86 4.46
N GLU A 115 22.98 8.88 4.18
CA GLU A 115 22.55 10.04 3.40
C GLU A 115 23.54 10.33 2.27
N GLU A 116 23.04 10.47 1.04
CA GLU A 116 23.82 11.02 -0.08
C GLU A 116 23.70 12.54 -0.05
N ILE A 117 24.83 13.23 0.13
CA ILE A 117 24.92 14.68 0.04
C ILE A 117 25.81 15.09 -1.14
N THR A 118 25.49 16.22 -1.75
CA THR A 118 26.38 16.87 -2.72
C THR A 118 27.06 18.05 -2.04
N ILE A 119 28.38 17.99 -1.89
CA ILE A 119 29.18 19.06 -1.32
C ILE A 119 29.70 19.93 -2.47
N THR A 120 29.44 21.23 -2.40
CA THR A 120 29.96 22.22 -3.37
C THR A 120 31.12 22.97 -2.73
N GLY A 121 32.31 22.88 -3.31
CA GLY A 121 33.51 23.60 -2.88
C GLY A 121 33.46 25.09 -3.25
N SER A 122 34.31 25.88 -2.60
CA SER A 122 34.48 27.32 -2.87
C SER A 122 34.97 27.64 -4.28
N ASP A 123 35.50 26.65 -4.97
CA ASP A 123 35.95 26.66 -6.36
C ASP A 123 34.84 26.30 -7.37
N GLY A 124 33.63 26.03 -6.90
CA GLY A 124 32.50 25.58 -7.72
C GLY A 124 32.52 24.09 -8.07
N SER A 125 33.49 23.32 -7.55
CA SER A 125 33.52 21.87 -7.75
C SER A 125 32.43 21.19 -6.90
N THR A 126 31.68 20.25 -7.49
CA THR A 126 30.66 19.47 -6.77
C THR A 126 31.10 18.02 -6.65
N ARG A 127 31.11 17.49 -5.42
CA ARG A 127 31.39 16.06 -5.17
C ARG A 127 30.27 15.42 -4.36
N VAL A 128 30.01 14.14 -4.63
CA VAL A 128 28.94 13.39 -3.99
C VAL A 128 29.53 12.49 -2.91
N VAL A 129 29.01 12.63 -1.70
CA VAL A 129 29.52 12.00 -0.49
C VAL A 129 28.39 11.25 0.19
N LEU A 130 28.67 10.02 0.62
CA LEU A 130 27.80 9.24 1.50
C LEU A 130 28.17 9.53 2.95
N VAL A 131 27.18 9.88 3.75
CA VAL A 131 27.37 10.18 5.17
C VAL A 131 26.66 9.14 6.00
N ASP A 132 27.41 8.50 6.90
CA ASP A 132 26.87 7.70 7.98
C ASP A 132 26.44 8.64 9.12
N ARG A 133 25.14 8.71 9.41
CA ARG A 133 24.60 9.59 10.45
C ARG A 133 24.87 9.09 11.87
N LYS A 134 25.23 7.83 12.09
CA LYS A 134 25.61 7.30 13.41
C LYS A 134 27.05 7.60 13.77
N THR A 135 27.96 7.38 12.82
CA THR A 135 29.41 7.56 13.06
C THR A 135 29.90 8.95 12.68
N GLY A 136 29.13 9.68 11.86
CA GLY A 136 29.56 10.95 11.26
C GLY A 136 30.60 10.79 10.15
N ASN A 137 30.90 9.55 9.76
CA ASN A 137 31.88 9.26 8.73
C ASN A 137 31.36 9.65 7.35
N GLN A 138 32.27 10.15 6.52
CA GLN A 138 31.99 10.63 5.18
C GLN A 138 32.81 9.85 4.17
N TYR A 139 32.15 9.33 3.15
CA TYR A 139 32.76 8.52 2.10
C TYR A 139 32.50 9.15 0.74
N ASP A 140 33.56 9.62 0.09
CA ASP A 140 33.45 10.16 -1.27
C ASP A 140 33.33 9.01 -2.27
N ILE A 141 32.26 9.06 -3.08
CA ILE A 141 31.94 7.99 -4.03
C ILE A 141 33.02 7.89 -5.12
N GLN A 142 33.57 9.02 -5.55
CA GLN A 142 34.55 9.06 -6.63
C GLN A 142 35.92 8.60 -6.13
N ASP A 143 36.31 9.03 -4.93
CA ASP A 143 37.53 8.56 -4.25
C ASP A 143 37.49 7.04 -3.99
N ALA A 144 36.33 6.48 -3.64
CA ALA A 144 36.17 5.04 -3.44
C ALA A 144 36.40 4.24 -4.74
N ILE A 145 36.02 4.79 -5.90
CA ILE A 145 36.26 4.16 -7.21
C ILE A 145 37.72 4.32 -7.63
N ASP A 146 38.29 5.52 -7.43
CA ASP A 146 39.68 5.80 -7.81
C ASP A 146 40.66 4.97 -6.95
N LYS A 147 40.29 4.68 -5.69
CA LYS A 147 41.01 3.76 -4.80
C LYS A 147 40.71 2.28 -5.06
N GLY A 148 39.81 1.96 -5.98
CA GLY A 148 39.42 0.58 -6.31
C GLY A 148 38.68 -0.15 -5.18
N LEU A 149 38.06 0.57 -4.24
CA LEU A 149 37.25 -0.02 -3.17
C LEU A 149 35.92 -0.56 -3.69
N VAL A 150 35.37 0.07 -4.73
CA VAL A 150 34.13 -0.33 -5.36
C VAL A 150 34.26 -0.23 -6.88
N ASP A 151 33.88 -1.29 -7.59
CA ASP A 151 33.88 -1.27 -9.05
C ASP A 151 32.88 -0.27 -9.59
N LYS A 152 33.26 0.40 -10.68
CA LYS A 152 32.41 1.35 -11.42
C LYS A 152 31.04 0.75 -11.80
N LYS A 153 30.98 -0.57 -12.02
CA LYS A 153 29.74 -1.32 -12.30
C LYS A 153 28.72 -1.22 -11.16
N PHE A 154 29.15 -1.21 -9.90
CA PHE A 154 28.25 -1.07 -8.74
C PHE A 154 27.74 0.36 -8.59
N LEU A 155 28.54 1.36 -8.96
CA LEU A 155 28.05 2.75 -9.06
C LEU A 155 26.98 2.87 -10.15
N GLU A 156 27.17 2.24 -11.31
CA GLU A 156 26.17 2.23 -12.39
C GLU A 156 24.88 1.54 -11.94
N GLN A 157 24.98 0.43 -11.20
CA GLN A 157 23.82 -0.25 -10.60
C GLN A 157 23.11 0.61 -9.55
N TYR A 158 23.87 1.30 -8.69
CA TYR A 158 23.32 2.25 -7.72
C TYR A 158 22.61 3.43 -8.42
N ARG A 159 23.23 4.02 -9.45
CA ARG A 159 22.63 5.11 -10.25
C ARG A 159 21.42 4.65 -11.06
N ALA A 160 21.43 3.41 -11.55
CA ALA A 160 20.29 2.77 -12.20
C ALA A 160 19.18 2.36 -11.22
N GLY A 161 19.44 2.42 -9.90
CA GLY A 161 18.48 2.06 -8.85
C GLY A 161 18.33 0.56 -8.63
N SER A 162 19.16 -0.28 -9.27
CA SER A 162 19.17 -1.73 -9.04
C SER A 162 19.87 -2.14 -7.73
N LEU A 163 20.55 -1.19 -7.09
CA LEU A 163 21.26 -1.39 -5.83
C LEU A 163 20.90 -0.24 -4.87
N SER A 164 20.54 -0.56 -3.62
CA SER A 164 20.04 0.43 -2.65
C SER A 164 21.16 1.31 -2.07
N LEU A 165 20.80 2.48 -1.54
CA LEU A 165 21.75 3.40 -0.87
C LEU A 165 22.48 2.70 0.27
N THR A 166 21.78 1.95 1.12
CA THR A 166 22.37 1.19 2.22
C THR A 166 23.36 0.14 1.71
N GLN A 167 22.97 -0.66 0.71
CA GLN A 167 23.88 -1.66 0.12
C GLN A 167 25.10 -1.02 -0.55
N PHE A 168 24.94 0.14 -1.17
CA PHE A 168 26.04 0.87 -1.79
C PHE A 168 27.00 1.44 -0.75
N ALA A 169 26.45 2.01 0.33
CA ALA A 169 27.21 2.53 1.44
C ALA A 169 27.95 1.43 2.21
N ASP A 170 27.35 0.26 2.40
CA ASP A 170 27.99 -0.90 3.02
C ASP A 170 29.21 -1.35 2.19
N MET A 171 29.10 -1.40 0.86
CA MET A 171 30.23 -1.74 -0.02
C MET A 171 31.38 -0.72 0.06
N ILE A 172 31.07 0.57 0.24
CA ILE A 172 32.09 1.63 0.36
C ILE A 172 32.70 1.67 1.78
N SER A 173 31.91 1.36 2.81
CA SER A 173 32.34 1.44 4.21
C SER A 173 33.13 0.22 4.69
N CYS A 174 32.93 -0.95 4.07
CA CYS A 174 33.59 -2.20 4.46
C CYS A 174 35.00 -2.36 3.84
N ARG A 175 36.01 -2.50 4.70
CA ARG A 175 37.37 -2.94 4.32
C ARG A 175 37.78 -4.18 5.12
N ASN A 176 38.15 -5.23 4.38
CA ASN A 176 38.94 -6.41 4.73
C ASN A 176 38.63 -7.20 6.03
N SER A 177 38.00 -8.37 5.86
CA SER A 177 38.39 -9.62 6.50
C SER A 177 37.92 -10.76 5.58
N GLY A 178 38.86 -11.51 5.00
CA GLY A 178 38.58 -12.57 4.02
C GLY A 178 37.83 -13.76 4.60
N ASP A 179 36.96 -14.41 3.80
CA ASP A 179 37.34 -15.58 3.01
C ASP A 179 36.15 -16.09 2.16
N ASP A 180 36.48 -16.48 0.93
CA ASP A 180 35.84 -17.45 0.03
C ASP A 180 34.31 -17.43 -0.23
N VAL A 181 33.92 -16.55 -1.16
CA VAL A 181 32.86 -16.88 -2.14
C VAL A 181 33.42 -16.47 -3.51
N PHE A 182 33.23 -17.30 -4.54
CA PHE A 182 33.69 -17.13 -5.93
C PHE A 182 35.00 -17.82 -6.33
N ARG A 183 34.96 -19.16 -6.41
CA ARG A 183 35.62 -19.92 -7.48
C ARG A 183 34.61 -20.87 -8.15
N HIS A 184 34.50 -20.73 -9.48
CA HIS A 184 34.13 -21.67 -10.58
C HIS A 184 33.28 -22.92 -10.25
N GLU A 185 32.35 -23.40 -11.09
CA GLU A 185 32.56 -23.70 -12.51
C GLU A 185 31.24 -24.09 -13.20
N SER A 186 31.16 -23.77 -14.50
CA SER A 186 30.22 -24.28 -15.48
C SER A 186 30.41 -25.78 -15.72
N ILE A 187 29.33 -26.54 -16.02
CA ILE A 187 29.20 -27.54 -17.11
C ILE A 187 28.01 -28.49 -16.84
N SER A 188 27.07 -28.45 -17.80
CA SER A 188 26.09 -29.46 -18.25
C SER A 188 25.62 -30.58 -17.30
N LYS A 189 24.29 -30.67 -17.14
CA LYS A 189 23.46 -31.77 -17.67
C LYS A 189 21.96 -31.41 -17.54
N SER A 190 21.28 -31.39 -18.68
CA SER A 190 19.83 -31.17 -18.78
C SER A 190 19.03 -32.30 -18.12
N PRO A 191 17.87 -32.01 -17.50
CA PRO A 191 16.95 -33.02 -16.99
C PRO A 191 15.88 -33.41 -18.02
N THR A 192 15.45 -34.67 -18.00
CA THR A 192 14.35 -35.20 -18.80
C THR A 192 13.00 -34.88 -18.14
N VAL A 193 12.28 -33.96 -18.77
CA VAL A 193 10.82 -33.77 -18.95
C VAL A 193 9.84 -34.65 -18.16
N MET A 194 8.82 -34.02 -17.55
CA MET A 194 7.40 -34.31 -17.86
C MET A 194 6.58 -33.01 -17.88
N SER A 195 6.16 -32.66 -19.09
CA SER A 195 5.26 -31.56 -19.44
C SER A 195 3.85 -32.12 -19.54
N VAL A 196 2.87 -31.48 -18.90
CA VAL A 196 1.46 -31.75 -19.16
C VAL A 196 0.83 -30.47 -19.68
N ARG A 197 0.48 -30.49 -20.97
CA ARG A 197 -0.25 -29.43 -21.67
C ARG A 197 -1.73 -29.54 -21.32
N SER A 198 -2.37 -28.41 -21.04
CA SER A 198 -3.82 -28.29 -20.98
C SER A 198 -4.35 -27.93 -22.38
N SER A 199 -5.19 -28.80 -22.94
CA SER A 199 -5.97 -28.53 -24.16
C SER A 199 -7.46 -28.50 -23.82
N SER A 200 -8.13 -27.43 -24.21
CA SER A 200 -9.57 -27.23 -24.13
C SER A 200 -10.32 -28.02 -25.21
N LEU A 201 -11.37 -28.74 -24.81
CA LEU A 201 -12.43 -29.22 -25.71
C LEU A 201 -13.79 -29.11 -24.99
N ILE A 202 -14.74 -28.47 -25.68
CA ILE A 202 -16.15 -28.39 -25.30
C ILE A 202 -16.83 -29.72 -25.66
N ARG A 203 -17.55 -30.33 -24.70
CA ARG A 203 -18.65 -31.27 -24.97
C ARG A 203 -19.64 -31.33 -23.79
N ASN A 204 -20.92 -31.11 -24.10
CA ASN A 204 -22.07 -31.20 -23.20
C ASN A 204 -22.28 -32.61 -22.62
N GLY A 205 -22.70 -32.68 -21.34
CA GLY A 205 -23.49 -33.81 -20.81
C GLY A 205 -23.20 -34.25 -19.36
N SER A 206 -24.00 -33.75 -18.42
CA SER A 206 -24.44 -34.35 -17.14
C SER A 206 -23.45 -34.60 -15.98
N LEU A 207 -23.49 -33.66 -15.01
CA LEU A 207 -23.50 -33.83 -13.54
C LEU A 207 -22.40 -34.68 -12.86
N SER A 208 -21.23 -34.08 -12.73
CA SER A 208 -20.56 -33.88 -11.44
C SER A 208 -19.74 -32.60 -11.56
N GLU A 209 -20.38 -31.44 -11.39
CA GLU A 209 -19.74 -30.14 -11.60
C GLU A 209 -18.60 -29.93 -10.58
N VAL A 210 -17.36 -30.21 -10.96
CA VAL A 210 -16.22 -29.58 -10.30
C VAL A 210 -16.44 -28.06 -10.43
N PRO A 211 -16.31 -27.26 -9.36
CA PRO A 211 -16.47 -25.82 -9.46
C PRO A 211 -15.58 -25.31 -10.60
N GLU A 212 -16.12 -24.51 -11.52
CA GLU A 212 -15.32 -23.91 -12.59
C GLU A 212 -14.14 -23.16 -11.93
N GLU A 213 -12.93 -23.70 -12.10
CA GLU A 213 -11.74 -23.12 -11.48
C GLU A 213 -11.47 -21.77 -12.12
N CYS A 214 -11.77 -20.70 -11.38
CA CYS A 214 -11.48 -19.36 -11.85
C CYS A 214 -10.02 -19.03 -11.57
N SER A 215 -9.30 -18.58 -12.60
CA SER A 215 -7.91 -18.15 -12.45
C SER A 215 -7.80 -16.94 -11.52
N PRO A 216 -6.81 -16.91 -10.59
CA PRO A 216 -6.52 -15.73 -9.79
C PRO A 216 -5.99 -14.61 -10.69
N ILE A 217 -5.98 -13.38 -10.18
CA ILE A 217 -5.33 -12.25 -10.87
C ILE A 217 -3.84 -12.58 -11.03
N ALA A 218 -3.41 -12.78 -12.27
CA ALA A 218 -2.09 -13.26 -12.65
C ALA A 218 -1.09 -12.13 -12.85
N ALA A 219 -1.54 -11.05 -13.49
CA ALA A 219 -0.69 -9.91 -13.82
C ALA A 219 -1.48 -8.60 -13.84
N ILE A 220 -0.76 -7.49 -14.07
CA ILE A 220 -1.32 -6.15 -14.20
C ILE A 220 -1.30 -5.76 -15.68
N PHE A 221 -2.39 -5.20 -16.17
CA PHE A 221 -2.45 -4.59 -17.50
C PHE A 221 -2.34 -3.08 -17.35
N ASP A 222 -1.21 -2.52 -17.77
CA ASP A 222 -1.00 -1.08 -17.79
C ASP A 222 -1.77 -0.46 -18.96
N THR A 223 -2.83 0.26 -18.65
CA THR A 223 -3.71 0.88 -19.65
C THR A 223 -3.08 2.09 -20.35
N GLU A 224 -2.01 2.66 -19.79
CA GLU A 224 -1.31 3.80 -20.40
C GLU A 224 -0.33 3.33 -21.48
N ASN A 225 0.43 2.28 -21.17
CA ASN A 225 1.43 1.71 -22.08
C ASN A 225 0.91 0.52 -22.89
N LEU A 226 -0.33 0.09 -22.65
CA LEU A 226 -0.99 -1.05 -23.29
C LEU A 226 -0.18 -2.35 -23.21
N GLU A 227 0.42 -2.61 -22.04
CA GLU A 227 1.28 -3.77 -21.84
C GLU A 227 0.89 -4.57 -20.59
N LYS A 228 1.19 -5.88 -20.67
CA LYS A 228 1.08 -6.81 -19.55
C LYS A 228 2.38 -6.80 -18.77
N ILE A 229 2.31 -6.48 -17.49
CA ILE A 229 3.45 -6.44 -16.57
C ILE A 229 3.21 -7.34 -15.35
N SER A 230 4.29 -7.81 -14.73
CA SER A 230 4.20 -8.57 -13.49
C SER A 230 3.72 -7.69 -12.33
N ILE A 231 3.20 -8.31 -11.26
CA ILE A 231 2.77 -7.56 -10.07
C ILE A 231 3.97 -6.85 -9.42
N SER A 232 5.15 -7.49 -9.39
CA SER A 232 6.37 -6.91 -8.83
C SER A 232 6.86 -5.72 -9.67
N GLU A 233 6.80 -5.80 -11.00
CA GLU A 233 7.12 -4.70 -11.90
C GLU A 233 6.15 -3.53 -11.69
N ALA A 234 4.85 -3.81 -11.56
CA ALA A 234 3.84 -2.78 -11.30
C ALA A 234 4.05 -2.07 -9.94
N MET A 235 4.59 -2.77 -8.94
CA MET A 235 5.02 -2.18 -7.67
C MET A 235 6.24 -1.28 -7.85
N GLN A 236 7.26 -1.73 -8.58
CA GLN A 236 8.47 -0.95 -8.85
C GLN A 236 8.17 0.35 -9.60
N ARG A 237 7.19 0.31 -10.51
CA ARG A 237 6.70 1.49 -11.25
C ARG A 237 5.75 2.38 -10.44
N GLY A 238 5.36 1.98 -9.22
CA GLY A 238 4.44 2.73 -8.37
C GLY A 238 2.98 2.76 -8.87
N ILE A 239 2.65 1.93 -9.85
CA ILE A 239 1.28 1.80 -10.37
C ILE A 239 0.39 1.10 -9.32
N VAL A 240 0.96 0.12 -8.64
CA VAL A 240 0.36 -0.67 -7.56
C VAL A 240 1.16 -0.42 -6.27
N ASP A 241 0.48 -0.16 -5.15
CA ASP A 241 1.15 -0.03 -3.85
C ASP A 241 1.65 -1.38 -3.32
N SER A 242 2.68 -1.37 -2.47
CA SER A 242 3.32 -2.59 -1.95
C SER A 242 2.36 -3.52 -1.22
N ILE A 243 1.37 -2.97 -0.50
CA ILE A 243 0.36 -3.76 0.21
C ILE A 243 -0.54 -4.46 -0.79
N THR A 244 -1.10 -3.73 -1.77
CA THR A 244 -1.93 -4.29 -2.83
C THR A 244 -1.17 -5.36 -3.61
N GLY A 245 0.08 -5.09 -4.00
CA GLY A 245 0.92 -6.05 -4.71
C GLY A 245 1.18 -7.32 -3.89
N GLN A 246 1.50 -7.18 -2.61
CA GLN A 246 1.63 -8.32 -1.71
C GLN A 246 0.31 -9.12 -1.61
N ARG A 247 -0.85 -8.47 -1.46
CA ARG A 247 -2.14 -9.18 -1.39
C ARG A 247 -2.46 -9.96 -2.66
N LEU A 248 -2.14 -9.40 -3.83
CA LEU A 248 -2.33 -10.09 -5.10
C LEU A 248 -1.40 -11.32 -5.21
N LEU A 249 -0.15 -11.20 -4.79
CA LEU A 249 0.80 -12.32 -4.75
C LEU A 249 0.43 -13.38 -3.69
N GLU A 250 -0.08 -12.97 -2.53
CA GLU A 250 -0.64 -13.87 -1.50
C GLU A 250 -1.78 -14.71 -2.09
N ALA A 251 -2.67 -14.09 -2.87
CA ALA A 251 -3.77 -14.78 -3.54
C ALA A 251 -3.28 -15.82 -4.57
N GLN A 252 -2.18 -15.55 -5.28
CA GLN A 252 -1.57 -16.54 -6.17
C GLN A 252 -0.95 -17.70 -5.38
N ALA A 253 -0.15 -17.37 -4.36
CA ALA A 253 0.54 -18.35 -3.53
C ALA A 253 -0.44 -19.31 -2.81
N CYS A 254 -1.55 -18.81 -2.26
CA CYS A 254 -2.53 -19.64 -1.57
C CYS A 254 -3.50 -20.40 -2.48
N THR A 255 -3.42 -20.22 -3.80
CA THR A 255 -4.28 -20.89 -4.79
C THR A 255 -3.51 -21.79 -5.76
N GLY A 256 -2.20 -22.01 -5.55
CA GLY A 256 -1.42 -22.98 -6.32
C GLY A 256 0.00 -22.54 -6.69
N GLY A 257 0.42 -21.32 -6.35
CA GLY A 257 1.76 -20.83 -6.63
C GLY A 257 1.77 -19.52 -7.41
N ILE A 258 2.95 -18.91 -7.52
CA ILE A 258 3.14 -17.62 -8.19
C ILE A 258 2.96 -17.81 -9.69
N VAL A 259 2.13 -16.99 -10.31
CA VAL A 259 1.83 -17.13 -11.73
C VAL A 259 2.87 -16.37 -12.55
N CYS A 260 3.55 -17.07 -13.46
CA CYS A 260 4.41 -16.42 -14.42
C CYS A 260 3.56 -15.69 -15.47
N PRO A 261 3.70 -14.35 -15.63
CA PRO A 261 2.85 -13.58 -16.54
C PRO A 261 3.12 -13.90 -18.02
N VAL A 262 4.29 -14.45 -18.36
CA VAL A 262 4.66 -14.80 -19.73
C VAL A 262 4.15 -16.18 -20.11
N THR A 263 4.37 -17.18 -19.26
CA THR A 263 4.07 -18.59 -19.58
C THR A 263 2.74 -19.09 -19.01
N GLY A 264 2.17 -18.37 -18.04
CA GLY A 264 1.00 -18.80 -17.27
C GLY A 264 1.27 -19.94 -16.29
N GLN A 265 2.50 -20.44 -16.21
CA GLN A 265 2.85 -21.52 -15.29
C GLN A 265 2.79 -21.05 -13.84
N ARG A 266 2.36 -21.95 -12.96
CA ARG A 266 2.40 -21.75 -11.50
C ARG A 266 3.74 -22.24 -10.98
N LEU A 267 4.45 -21.35 -10.31
CA LEU A 267 5.80 -21.57 -9.80
C LEU A 267 5.79 -21.62 -8.28
N SER A 268 6.71 -22.41 -7.71
CA SER A 268 7.04 -22.32 -6.30
C SER A 268 7.69 -20.97 -5.98
N LEU A 269 7.71 -20.58 -4.70
CA LEU A 269 8.36 -19.34 -4.29
C LEU A 269 9.84 -19.29 -4.68
N GLN A 270 10.56 -20.41 -4.59
CA GLN A 270 11.99 -20.48 -4.93
C GLN A 270 12.24 -20.34 -6.44
N GLU A 271 11.42 -20.98 -7.27
CA GLU A 271 11.48 -20.83 -8.73
C GLU A 271 11.13 -19.40 -9.15
N ALA A 272 10.12 -18.80 -8.53
CA ALA A 272 9.73 -17.42 -8.81
C ALA A 272 10.83 -16.41 -8.45
N VAL A 273 11.60 -16.66 -7.38
CA VAL A 273 12.80 -15.86 -7.04
C VAL A 273 13.91 -16.07 -8.06
N THR A 274 14.17 -17.32 -8.45
CA THR A 274 15.23 -17.64 -9.43
C THR A 274 14.93 -17.00 -10.79
N GLN A 275 13.66 -16.95 -11.18
CA GLN A 275 13.19 -16.27 -12.39
C GLN A 275 13.00 -14.75 -12.21
N ARG A 276 13.33 -14.18 -11.05
CA ARG A 276 13.18 -12.75 -10.72
C ARG A 276 11.77 -12.20 -10.90
N ILE A 277 10.75 -13.05 -10.72
CA ILE A 277 9.34 -12.63 -10.73
C ILE A 277 9.00 -11.96 -9.40
N ILE A 278 9.61 -12.42 -8.30
CA ILE A 278 9.50 -11.84 -6.96
C ILE A 278 10.88 -11.76 -6.30
N ASP A 279 11.05 -10.83 -5.36
CA ASP A 279 12.28 -10.71 -4.56
C ASP A 279 12.26 -11.68 -3.36
N GLN A 280 13.44 -11.93 -2.78
CA GLN A 280 13.60 -12.84 -1.65
C GLN A 280 12.81 -12.41 -0.40
N ASP A 281 12.71 -11.10 -0.15
CA ASP A 281 11.93 -10.54 0.95
C ASP A 281 10.44 -10.81 0.75
N MET A 282 9.96 -10.64 -0.48
CA MET A 282 8.57 -10.95 -0.82
C MET A 282 8.32 -12.46 -0.69
N ALA A 283 9.23 -13.31 -1.16
CA ALA A 283 9.12 -14.75 -0.97
C ALA A 283 9.01 -15.12 0.52
N THR A 284 9.76 -14.46 1.40
CA THR A 284 9.66 -14.68 2.85
C THR A 284 8.29 -14.29 3.40
N ARG A 285 7.74 -13.13 2.99
CA ARG A 285 6.39 -12.68 3.37
C ARG A 285 5.28 -13.59 2.84
N LEU A 286 5.48 -14.25 1.70
CA LEU A 286 4.50 -15.13 1.06
C LEU A 286 4.48 -16.58 1.58
N LYS A 287 5.45 -16.98 2.42
CA LYS A 287 5.53 -18.35 2.98
C LYS A 287 4.22 -18.80 3.65
N PRO A 288 3.52 -18.00 4.48
CA PRO A 288 2.26 -18.42 5.09
C PRO A 288 1.16 -18.69 4.05
N ALA A 289 1.11 -17.89 2.98
CA ALA A 289 0.16 -18.09 1.90
C ALA A 289 0.46 -19.38 1.11
N GLN A 290 1.73 -19.68 0.85
CA GLN A 290 2.10 -20.96 0.22
C GLN A 290 1.74 -22.17 1.11
N LYS A 291 1.95 -22.06 2.43
CA LYS A 291 1.52 -23.11 3.39
C LYS A 291 0.01 -23.28 3.42
N ALA A 292 -0.78 -22.22 3.19
CA ALA A 292 -2.23 -22.35 3.05
C ALA A 292 -2.66 -23.19 1.84
N PHE A 293 -1.80 -23.38 0.84
CA PHE A 293 -2.01 -24.28 -0.29
C PHE A 293 -1.43 -25.68 -0.04
N LEU A 294 -0.18 -25.78 0.42
CA LEU A 294 0.54 -27.05 0.60
C LEU A 294 0.15 -27.80 1.88
N GLY A 295 -0.38 -27.07 2.86
CA GLY A 295 -0.64 -27.53 4.23
C GLY A 295 0.37 -27.00 5.24
N PHE A 296 -0.12 -26.70 6.44
CA PHE A 296 0.71 -26.41 7.60
C PHE A 296 1.12 -27.73 8.26
N GLU A 297 2.40 -28.08 8.13
CA GLU A 297 2.95 -29.32 8.68
C GLU A 297 3.21 -29.19 10.19
N GLY A 298 2.51 -30.02 10.97
CA GLY A 298 2.76 -30.20 12.40
C GLY A 298 3.77 -31.31 12.70
N LEU A 299 4.12 -31.47 13.98
CA LEU A 299 5.03 -32.52 14.47
C LEU A 299 4.52 -33.96 14.19
N ASN A 300 3.23 -34.12 13.91
CA ASN A 300 2.55 -35.40 13.74
C ASN A 300 2.38 -35.82 12.28
N ASN A 301 3.12 -35.21 11.33
CA ASN A 301 2.95 -35.40 9.87
C ASN A 301 1.55 -35.09 9.33
N LYS A 302 0.64 -34.56 10.16
CA LYS A 302 -0.66 -34.05 9.70
C LYS A 302 -0.46 -32.70 9.04
N ARG A 303 -1.06 -32.52 7.86
CA ARG A 303 -1.11 -31.25 7.14
C ARG A 303 -2.42 -30.55 7.43
N MET A 304 -2.35 -29.43 8.13
CA MET A 304 -3.54 -28.64 8.44
C MET A 304 -3.86 -27.70 7.30
N SER A 305 -5.15 -27.55 7.00
CA SER A 305 -5.68 -26.51 6.11
C SER A 305 -5.50 -25.11 6.69
N ALA A 306 -5.74 -24.07 5.89
CA ALA A 306 -5.69 -22.69 6.36
C ALA A 306 -6.71 -22.40 7.48
N ALA A 307 -7.90 -23.01 7.41
CA ALA A 307 -8.95 -22.85 8.42
C ALA A 307 -8.57 -23.51 9.76
N GLU A 308 -8.04 -24.73 9.71
CA GLU A 308 -7.51 -25.41 10.89
C GLU A 308 -6.32 -24.65 11.49
N ALA A 309 -5.41 -24.12 10.66
CA ALA A 309 -4.27 -23.34 11.14
C ALA A 309 -4.70 -22.06 11.88
N VAL A 310 -5.81 -21.42 11.49
CA VAL A 310 -6.39 -20.30 12.26
C VAL A 310 -6.94 -20.77 13.59
N LYS A 311 -7.68 -21.89 13.61
CA LYS A 311 -8.27 -22.46 14.82
C LYS A 311 -7.20 -22.84 15.85
N GLU A 312 -6.09 -23.41 15.39
CA GLU A 312 -4.94 -23.79 16.21
C GLU A 312 -3.96 -22.61 16.47
N LYS A 313 -4.26 -21.39 16.00
CA LYS A 313 -3.45 -20.17 16.17
C LYS A 313 -2.06 -20.21 15.51
N TRP A 314 -1.86 -21.04 14.49
CA TRP A 314 -0.66 -21.06 13.64
C TRP A 314 -0.66 -19.95 12.60
N LEU A 315 -1.85 -19.45 12.26
CA LEU A 315 -2.05 -18.39 11.29
C LEU A 315 -2.92 -17.28 11.91
N PRO A 316 -2.53 -15.99 11.83
CA PRO A 316 -3.36 -14.89 12.29
C PRO A 316 -4.73 -14.91 11.61
N TYR A 317 -5.78 -14.57 12.37
CA TYR A 317 -7.17 -14.63 11.91
C TYR A 317 -7.38 -13.81 10.63
N GLU A 318 -6.81 -12.60 10.56
CA GLU A 318 -6.95 -11.71 9.40
C GLU A 318 -6.29 -12.29 8.15
N ALA A 319 -5.16 -12.99 8.30
CA ALA A 319 -4.47 -13.64 7.19
C ALA A 319 -5.24 -14.87 6.71
N GLY A 320 -5.68 -15.73 7.64
CA GLY A 320 -6.44 -16.91 7.30
C GLY A 320 -7.78 -16.57 6.66
N GLN A 321 -8.49 -15.56 7.15
CA GLN A 321 -9.73 -15.11 6.50
C GLN A 321 -9.48 -14.68 5.05
N ARG A 322 -8.44 -13.88 4.78
CA ARG A 322 -8.08 -13.47 3.41
C ARG A 322 -7.76 -14.67 2.52
N PHE A 323 -7.00 -15.64 3.01
CA PHE A 323 -6.64 -16.83 2.22
C PHE A 323 -7.87 -17.68 1.90
N LEU A 324 -8.78 -17.86 2.86
CA LEU A 324 -10.04 -18.57 2.62
C LEU A 324 -10.92 -17.84 1.60
N GLU A 325 -10.98 -16.50 1.64
CA GLU A 325 -11.68 -15.69 0.64
C GLU A 325 -11.06 -15.87 -0.76
N PHE A 326 -9.73 -15.84 -0.88
CA PHE A 326 -9.04 -16.06 -2.16
C PHE A 326 -9.30 -17.44 -2.74
N GLN A 327 -9.26 -18.48 -1.89
CA GLN A 327 -9.56 -19.85 -2.28
C GLN A 327 -11.02 -19.98 -2.71
N TYR A 328 -11.96 -19.51 -1.90
CA TYR A 328 -13.39 -19.55 -2.23
C TYR A 328 -13.72 -18.87 -3.56
N LEU A 329 -13.20 -17.65 -3.78
CA LEU A 329 -13.41 -16.91 -5.04
C LEU A 329 -12.79 -17.57 -6.29
N THR A 330 -11.84 -18.47 -6.10
CA THR A 330 -11.17 -19.20 -7.20
C THR A 330 -11.69 -20.63 -7.37
N GLY A 331 -12.83 -20.97 -6.75
CA GLY A 331 -13.54 -22.23 -6.99
C GLY A 331 -13.72 -23.13 -5.78
N GLY A 332 -13.31 -22.73 -4.57
CA GLY A 332 -13.54 -23.52 -3.36
C GLY A 332 -12.33 -23.58 -2.43
N LEU A 333 -12.52 -24.20 -1.27
CA LEU A 333 -11.50 -24.25 -0.22
C LEU A 333 -10.47 -25.33 -0.51
N ILE A 334 -9.24 -25.13 -0.02
CA ILE A 334 -8.14 -26.06 -0.28
C ILE A 334 -7.93 -26.96 0.92
N ASP A 335 -8.01 -28.26 0.67
CA ASP A 335 -7.69 -29.30 1.64
C ASP A 335 -6.35 -29.96 1.24
N PRO A 336 -5.30 -29.78 2.05
CA PRO A 336 -4.00 -30.40 1.81
C PRO A 336 -4.01 -31.93 1.75
N GLU A 337 -4.98 -32.59 2.40
CA GLU A 337 -5.08 -34.06 2.44
C GLU A 337 -5.76 -34.63 1.19
N VAL A 338 -6.78 -33.94 0.67
CA VAL A 338 -7.60 -34.42 -0.47
C VAL A 338 -6.94 -34.14 -1.84
N ARG A 339 -5.82 -33.40 -1.89
CA ARG A 339 -5.14 -32.95 -3.13
C ARG A 339 -6.13 -32.33 -4.12
N GLY A 340 -6.87 -31.32 -3.68
CA GLY A 340 -7.82 -30.63 -4.53
C GLY A 340 -8.60 -29.54 -3.80
N ARG A 341 -9.54 -28.91 -4.52
CA ARG A 341 -10.50 -27.98 -3.93
C ARG A 341 -11.74 -28.73 -3.49
N ILE A 342 -12.24 -28.40 -2.31
CA ILE A 342 -13.49 -28.90 -1.76
C ILE A 342 -14.54 -27.80 -1.72
N ARG A 343 -15.81 -28.20 -1.90
CA ARG A 343 -16.95 -27.28 -1.78
C ARG A 343 -17.18 -26.89 -0.33
N THR A 344 -17.89 -25.79 -0.13
CA THR A 344 -18.14 -25.26 1.22
C THR A 344 -18.96 -26.24 2.08
N GLU A 345 -19.92 -26.95 1.48
CA GLU A 345 -20.75 -27.93 2.20
C GLU A 345 -19.91 -29.14 2.66
N GLU A 346 -19.01 -29.61 1.79
CA GLU A 346 -18.07 -30.68 2.09
C GLU A 346 -17.04 -30.26 3.14
N ALA A 347 -16.55 -29.03 3.08
CA ALA A 347 -15.66 -28.47 4.08
C ALA A 347 -16.29 -28.40 5.48
N ILE A 348 -17.59 -28.13 5.59
CA ILE A 348 -18.34 -28.20 6.86
C ILE A 348 -18.46 -29.65 7.31
N LYS A 349 -18.84 -30.57 6.41
CA LYS A 349 -19.02 -31.99 6.73
C LYS A 349 -17.71 -32.62 7.24
N ASN A 350 -16.59 -32.24 6.66
CA ASN A 350 -15.26 -32.71 7.04
C ASN A 350 -14.70 -31.96 8.26
N GLY A 351 -15.41 -30.94 8.76
CA GLY A 351 -15.03 -30.17 9.95
C GLY A 351 -13.86 -29.20 9.75
N LEU A 352 -13.50 -28.88 8.49
CA LEU A 352 -12.44 -27.92 8.17
C LEU A 352 -12.87 -26.49 8.55
N ILE A 353 -14.12 -26.15 8.28
CA ILE A 353 -14.71 -24.84 8.62
C ILE A 353 -15.97 -25.02 9.47
N ASP A 354 -16.30 -24.02 10.28
CA ASP A 354 -17.58 -23.95 10.97
C ASP A 354 -18.66 -23.27 10.09
N GLY A 355 -19.93 -23.45 10.46
CA GLY A 355 -21.04 -22.85 9.73
C GLY A 355 -20.98 -21.32 9.67
N ARG A 356 -20.40 -20.67 10.69
CA ARG A 356 -20.20 -19.21 10.71
C ARG A 356 -19.18 -18.76 9.67
N THR A 357 -18.06 -19.46 9.55
CA THR A 357 -17.04 -19.18 8.52
C THR A 357 -17.59 -19.42 7.13
N SER A 358 -18.38 -20.49 6.94
CA SER A 358 -19.09 -20.74 5.68
C SER A 358 -20.01 -19.58 5.29
N GLN A 359 -20.87 -19.13 6.21
CA GLN A 359 -21.79 -18.03 5.95
C GLN A 359 -21.04 -16.73 5.63
N LYS A 360 -19.91 -16.47 6.31
CA LYS A 360 -19.05 -15.31 6.04
C LYS A 360 -18.41 -15.37 4.64
N LEU A 361 -17.97 -16.55 4.20
CA LEU A 361 -17.45 -16.74 2.85
C LEU A 361 -18.57 -16.60 1.79
N GLN A 362 -19.80 -17.01 2.09
CA GLN A 362 -20.93 -16.84 1.19
C GLN A 362 -21.47 -15.40 1.15
N ASP A 363 -21.21 -14.56 2.16
CA ASP A 363 -21.57 -13.13 2.14
C ASP A 363 -20.57 -12.32 1.31
N ILE A 364 -20.65 -12.55 0.01
CA ILE A 364 -19.70 -11.99 -0.95
C ILE A 364 -19.89 -10.47 -1.18
N SER A 365 -20.90 -9.85 -0.55
CA SER A 365 -21.14 -8.40 -0.55
C SER A 365 -20.29 -7.65 0.47
N ASN A 366 -19.96 -8.31 1.58
CA ASN A 366 -19.32 -7.68 2.74
C ASN A 366 -17.84 -8.04 2.91
N TYR A 367 -17.19 -8.43 1.82
CA TYR A 367 -15.75 -8.71 1.85
C TYR A 367 -14.93 -7.46 2.18
N PRO A 368 -13.86 -7.62 2.99
CA PRO A 368 -13.00 -6.52 3.35
C PRO A 368 -12.31 -5.92 2.12
N LYS A 369 -12.24 -4.59 2.09
CA LYS A 369 -11.60 -3.84 1.00
C LYS A 369 -10.09 -3.77 1.20
N ILE A 370 -9.42 -4.90 1.00
CA ILE A 370 -7.99 -5.09 1.28
C ILE A 370 -7.05 -4.56 0.19
N LEU A 371 -7.57 -4.17 -0.97
CA LEU A 371 -6.78 -3.69 -2.10
C LEU A 371 -7.03 -2.21 -2.37
N THR A 372 -6.03 -1.51 -2.88
CA THR A 372 -6.21 -0.22 -3.55
C THR A 372 -6.32 -0.48 -5.04
N CYS A 373 -7.43 -0.09 -5.66
CA CYS A 373 -7.64 -0.28 -7.10
C CYS A 373 -6.56 0.48 -7.89
N PRO A 374 -5.72 -0.20 -8.69
CA PRO A 374 -4.63 0.48 -9.39
C PRO A 374 -5.11 1.54 -10.39
N LYS A 375 -6.31 1.36 -10.98
CA LYS A 375 -6.94 2.28 -11.93
C LYS A 375 -7.74 3.44 -11.32
N THR A 376 -8.36 3.25 -10.15
CA THR A 376 -9.24 4.28 -9.53
C THR A 376 -8.72 4.83 -8.20
N LYS A 377 -7.65 4.23 -7.67
CA LYS A 377 -7.04 4.48 -6.34
C LYS A 377 -7.98 4.34 -5.14
N LEU A 378 -9.19 3.80 -5.34
CA LEU A 378 -10.14 3.51 -4.26
C LEU A 378 -9.91 2.15 -3.62
N LYS A 379 -10.27 2.01 -2.35
CA LYS A 379 -10.28 0.72 -1.66
C LYS A 379 -11.36 -0.20 -2.25
N ILE A 380 -10.97 -1.42 -2.63
CA ILE A 380 -11.83 -2.44 -3.23
C ILE A 380 -11.55 -3.81 -2.62
N SER A 381 -12.53 -4.72 -2.68
CA SER A 381 -12.33 -6.12 -2.31
C SER A 381 -11.59 -6.89 -3.41
N TYR A 382 -11.07 -8.08 -3.09
CA TYR A 382 -10.47 -8.95 -4.12
C TYR A 382 -11.49 -9.38 -5.17
N ARG A 383 -12.75 -9.61 -4.78
CA ARG A 383 -13.84 -9.89 -5.72
C ARG A 383 -14.08 -8.75 -6.69
N ASP A 384 -14.10 -7.52 -6.21
CA ASP A 384 -14.27 -6.34 -7.07
C ASP A 384 -13.12 -6.25 -8.08
N ALA A 385 -11.89 -6.57 -7.66
CA ALA A 385 -10.75 -6.64 -8.55
C ALA A 385 -10.91 -7.74 -9.62
N MET A 386 -11.38 -8.94 -9.23
CA MET A 386 -11.67 -10.02 -10.19
C MET A 386 -12.77 -9.64 -11.18
N LYS A 387 -13.84 -8.98 -10.74
CA LYS A 387 -14.91 -8.51 -11.64
C LYS A 387 -14.45 -7.45 -12.64
N ARG A 388 -13.44 -6.65 -12.27
CA ARG A 388 -12.86 -5.57 -13.11
C ARG A 388 -11.68 -6.03 -13.95
N SER A 389 -11.20 -7.25 -13.74
CA SER A 389 -10.09 -7.80 -14.49
C SER A 389 -10.56 -8.36 -15.83
N MET A 390 -9.72 -8.22 -16.84
CA MET A 390 -9.89 -8.85 -18.15
C MET A 390 -9.20 -10.22 -18.18
N VAL A 391 -9.54 -11.06 -19.15
CA VAL A 391 -8.86 -12.33 -19.39
C VAL A 391 -8.14 -12.22 -20.73
N GLU A 392 -6.85 -12.55 -20.75
CA GLU A 392 -6.03 -12.56 -21.96
C GLU A 392 -6.38 -13.78 -22.83
N ASP A 393 -6.72 -13.57 -24.10
CA ASP A 393 -7.19 -14.64 -25.00
C ASP A 393 -6.15 -15.74 -25.24
N ILE A 394 -4.86 -15.37 -25.26
CA ILE A 394 -3.76 -16.28 -25.61
C ILE A 394 -3.44 -17.24 -24.46
N THR A 395 -3.40 -16.72 -23.23
CA THR A 395 -2.92 -17.46 -22.06
C THR A 395 -4.04 -17.86 -21.11
N GLY A 396 -5.24 -17.27 -21.26
CA GLY A 396 -6.34 -17.40 -20.31
C GLY A 396 -6.07 -16.72 -18.97
N LEU A 397 -5.01 -15.92 -18.86
CA LEU A 397 -4.62 -15.26 -17.61
C LEU A 397 -5.51 -14.05 -17.33
N ARG A 398 -5.86 -13.91 -16.06
CA ARG A 398 -6.64 -12.78 -15.57
C ARG A 398 -5.73 -11.60 -15.27
N LEU A 399 -5.99 -10.46 -15.91
CA LEU A 399 -5.19 -9.24 -15.81
C LEU A 399 -5.99 -8.12 -15.16
N LEU A 400 -5.44 -7.51 -14.11
CA LEU A 400 -6.07 -6.36 -13.45
C LEU A 400 -5.63 -5.07 -14.12
N GLU A 401 -6.59 -4.28 -14.58
CA GLU A 401 -6.32 -2.97 -15.19
C GLU A 401 -5.72 -1.99 -14.18
N ALA A 402 -4.71 -1.27 -14.66
CA ALA A 402 -4.03 -0.26 -13.89
C ALA A 402 -3.69 0.98 -14.72
N ALA A 403 -3.54 2.11 -14.05
CA ALA A 403 -3.13 3.38 -14.63
C ALA A 403 -2.24 4.11 -13.61
N SER A 404 -1.22 4.82 -14.09
CA SER A 404 -0.38 5.64 -13.23
C SER A 404 -1.19 6.81 -12.68
N VAL A 405 -2.06 7.39 -13.49
CA VAL A 405 -3.03 8.42 -13.11
C VAL A 405 -4.41 7.81 -12.81
N SER A 406 -5.07 8.29 -11.75
CA SER A 406 -6.43 7.84 -11.43
C SER A 406 -7.41 8.16 -12.57
N SER A 407 -8.09 7.14 -13.08
CA SER A 407 -9.19 7.29 -14.06
C SER A 407 -10.45 7.94 -13.49
N LYS A 408 -10.59 7.95 -12.16
CA LYS A 408 -11.46 8.95 -11.51
C LYS A 408 -10.66 10.24 -11.55
N GLY A 409 -10.99 11.09 -12.52
CA GLY A 409 -10.29 12.35 -12.79
C GLY A 409 -9.94 13.09 -11.51
N ILE A 410 -8.85 13.86 -11.57
CA ILE A 410 -8.44 14.79 -10.51
C ILE A 410 -9.71 15.42 -9.95
N SER A 411 -9.95 15.25 -8.65
CA SER A 411 -11.05 15.92 -7.97
C SER A 411 -10.91 17.40 -8.30
N SER A 412 -11.72 17.88 -9.23
CA SER A 412 -11.81 19.31 -9.49
C SER A 412 -12.19 19.93 -8.15
N PRO A 413 -11.49 20.96 -7.67
CA PRO A 413 -11.90 21.68 -6.46
C PRO A 413 -13.32 22.29 -6.60
N TYR A 414 -13.92 22.22 -7.79
CA TYR A 414 -15.28 22.66 -8.08
C TYR A 414 -16.34 21.56 -8.02
N ASN A 415 -16.00 20.29 -7.78
CA ASN A 415 -17.02 19.22 -7.72
C ASN A 415 -17.56 19.04 -6.29
N VAL A 416 -18.32 20.02 -5.80
CA VAL A 416 -19.07 19.96 -4.53
C VAL A 416 -20.31 19.10 -4.73
N SER A 417 -20.15 17.79 -4.94
CA SER A 417 -21.27 16.85 -4.99
C SER A 417 -20.82 15.39 -4.81
N SER A 418 -19.91 15.08 -3.88
CA SER A 418 -19.66 13.70 -3.39
C SER A 418 -18.62 13.67 -2.25
N ALA A 419 -18.91 14.28 -1.11
CA ALA A 419 -18.17 13.99 0.12
C ALA A 419 -19.18 13.49 1.18
N PRO A 420 -18.96 12.33 1.82
CA PRO A 420 -19.79 11.90 2.94
C PRO A 420 -19.52 12.82 4.13
N GLY A 421 -20.58 13.50 4.58
CA GLY A 421 -20.50 14.56 5.58
C GLY A 421 -20.12 14.05 6.97
N SER A 422 -18.97 14.51 7.46
CA SER A 422 -18.68 14.63 8.89
C SER A 422 -19.28 15.96 9.38
N ARG A 423 -20.44 15.90 10.05
CA ARG A 423 -20.96 17.05 10.81
C ARG A 423 -20.21 17.14 12.13
N SER A 424 -19.23 18.04 12.20
CA SER A 424 -18.65 18.54 13.45
C SER A 424 -19.53 19.66 13.98
N GLY A 425 -20.37 19.37 14.98
CA GLY A 425 -21.19 20.37 15.65
C GLY A 425 -20.35 21.21 16.61
N SER A 426 -20.01 22.43 16.22
CA SER A 426 -19.39 23.43 17.09
C SER A 426 -20.38 24.54 17.41
N ARG A 427 -20.63 24.68 18.71
CA ARG A 427 -21.38 25.72 19.40
C ARG A 427 -21.04 27.12 18.90
N SER A 428 -22.06 27.95 18.70
CA SER A 428 -21.96 29.40 18.86
C SER A 428 -23.05 29.87 19.82
N GLY A 429 -22.60 30.41 20.95
CA GLY A 429 -23.46 31.14 21.87
C GLY A 429 -23.75 32.52 21.31
N SER A 430 -24.97 32.98 21.50
CA SER A 430 -25.32 34.40 21.43
C SER A 430 -26.43 34.65 22.44
N ARG A 431 -26.09 35.42 23.48
CA ARG A 431 -27.03 35.96 24.46
C ARG A 431 -27.87 37.04 23.77
N SER A 432 -29.15 37.11 24.11
CA SER A 432 -29.88 38.38 24.20
C SER A 432 -30.94 38.21 25.27
N GLY A 433 -30.89 39.11 26.26
CA GLY A 433 -31.71 39.04 27.47
C GLY A 433 -32.90 39.98 27.44
N SER A 434 -33.87 39.72 28.30
CA SER A 434 -34.81 40.65 28.96
C SER A 434 -35.72 39.80 29.86
N ARG A 435 -36.33 40.21 30.97
CA ARG A 435 -36.20 41.30 31.95
C ARG A 435 -37.21 40.89 33.05
N ARG A 436 -36.84 41.09 34.32
CA ARG A 436 -37.68 41.45 35.50
C ARG A 436 -38.93 40.63 35.88
N GLY A 437 -38.99 40.27 37.16
CA GLY A 437 -40.22 40.04 37.95
C GLY A 437 -39.88 39.68 39.40
N SER A 438 -40.29 40.51 40.36
CA SER A 438 -39.83 40.56 41.75
C SER A 438 -40.75 39.85 42.77
N PHE A 439 -40.14 39.49 43.91
CA PHE A 439 -40.62 39.60 45.31
C PHE A 439 -41.84 38.83 45.88
N ASP A 440 -41.52 38.09 46.97
CA ASP A 440 -42.14 37.93 48.31
C ASP A 440 -43.36 37.03 48.66
N ALA A 441 -43.16 36.41 49.85
CA ALA A 441 -44.08 36.13 50.97
C ALA A 441 -44.60 34.69 51.20
N ALA A 442 -44.09 34.11 52.30
CA ALA A 442 -44.72 33.32 53.38
C ALA A 442 -45.90 32.36 53.09
N THR A 443 -45.81 31.12 53.61
CA THR A 443 -46.51 30.62 54.83
C THR A 443 -46.40 29.08 54.92
N SER A 444 -46.48 28.57 56.15
CA SER A 444 -46.34 27.19 56.69
C SER A 444 -47.05 26.06 55.92
N SER A 445 -46.51 24.83 55.88
CA SER A 445 -46.74 23.69 56.81
C SER A 445 -46.58 22.43 55.91
N SER A 446 -46.19 21.21 56.28
CA SER A 446 -45.93 20.49 57.53
C SER A 446 -45.23 19.16 57.13
N TYR A 447 -44.31 18.70 57.98
CA TYR A 447 -43.83 17.33 58.22
C TYR A 447 -44.27 16.17 57.31
N SER A 448 -43.30 15.39 56.80
CA SER A 448 -42.97 14.05 57.35
C SER A 448 -41.70 13.47 56.74
N TYR A 449 -40.73 13.18 57.62
CA TYR A 449 -39.56 12.35 57.37
C TYR A 449 -39.96 10.87 57.37
N SER A 450 -39.23 10.04 56.62
CA SER A 450 -38.65 8.78 57.13
C SER A 450 -37.69 8.18 56.11
N CYS A 451 -36.41 8.30 56.41
CA CYS A 451 -35.32 7.47 55.95
C CYS A 451 -35.13 6.30 56.93
N SER A 452 -34.68 5.14 56.44
CA SER A 452 -33.99 4.17 57.29
C SER A 452 -32.98 3.36 56.48
N THR A 453 -31.72 3.75 56.67
CA THR A 453 -30.50 2.97 56.50
C THR A 453 -30.48 1.81 57.51
N PHE A 454 -29.83 0.69 57.17
CA PHE A 454 -29.23 -0.20 58.17
C PHE A 454 -27.85 -0.66 57.72
N SER A 455 -26.95 -0.69 58.70
CA SER A 455 -25.50 -0.80 58.60
C SER A 455 -25.01 -2.21 58.94
N SER A 456 -23.91 -2.60 58.29
CA SER A 456 -22.75 -3.41 58.74
C SER A 456 -22.88 -4.48 59.84
N SER A 457 -22.28 -5.66 59.57
CA SER A 457 -21.21 -6.21 60.43
C SER A 457 -20.48 -7.38 59.77
N SER A 458 -19.17 -7.44 60.03
CA SER A 458 -18.20 -8.45 59.65
C SER A 458 -18.17 -9.67 60.58
N LEU A 459 -17.39 -10.69 60.17
CA LEU A 459 -16.66 -11.74 60.93
C LEU A 459 -17.04 -13.19 60.61
N GLY A 460 -16.17 -13.85 59.83
CA GLY A 460 -15.17 -14.79 60.34
C GLY A 460 -15.60 -16.03 61.14
N ARG A 461 -15.44 -17.19 60.48
CA ARG A 461 -15.03 -18.54 60.94
C ARG A 461 -15.82 -19.26 62.06
N SER A 462 -16.26 -20.47 61.70
CA SER A 462 -15.92 -21.72 62.39
C SER A 462 -15.78 -22.80 61.32
#